data_AF-A0A383W348-F1
#
_entry.id   AF-A0A383W348-F1
#
_cell.length_a   1.000
_cell.length_b   1.000
_cell.length_c   1.000
_cell.angle_alpha   90.00
_cell.angle_beta   90.00
_cell.angle_gamma   90.00
#
_symmetry.space_group_name_H-M   'P 1'
#
loop_
_entity.id
_entity.type
_entity.pdbx_description
1 polymer ?
#
loop_
_entity_poly.entity_id
_entity_poly.type
_entity_poly.pdbx_seq_one_letter_code
_entity_poly.pdbx_strand_id
1 'polypeptide(L)'
;MAAPPAADAASGKQRTPQRVQQVLEYLQSHPMTITSLPMQYDADSTVPLPDCIAGLQPADVLPTSSSSSSSTGREHMARVIAGLLYVACGGLDAAHNLVTPLCWGSWTPYAGKPVASSPAAAEAAFVHALIHRQEGQCIGEFGSGFSNANYWYRAAGQHPINAALLKEARKLAAGNAAAEAHVAKHGSSWVPSKFVGLCCEVAERRDPQLLKFCEGVMAAEMRLLLDYCYQQL
;
A
#
# COMPACT_ATOMS: atom_id res chain seq x y z
N MET A 1 28.13 -11.85 -27.54
CA MET A 1 26.77 -11.26 -27.47
C MET A 1 25.86 -12.32 -26.88
N ALA A 2 25.40 -12.12 -25.64
CA ALA A 2 24.54 -13.06 -24.96
C ALA A 2 23.11 -12.95 -25.50
N ALA A 3 22.47 -14.09 -25.77
CA ALA A 3 21.08 -14.14 -26.18
C ALA A 3 20.17 -13.62 -25.05
N PRO A 4 19.08 -12.90 -25.36
CA PRO A 4 18.12 -12.48 -24.35
C PRO A 4 17.44 -13.72 -23.72
N PRO A 5 17.11 -13.69 -22.42
CA PRO A 5 16.40 -14.78 -21.78
C PRO A 5 15.00 -14.92 -22.38
N ALA A 6 14.60 -16.16 -22.62
CA ALA A 6 13.29 -16.52 -23.12
C ALA A 6 12.20 -16.03 -22.16
N ALA A 7 11.22 -15.32 -22.71
CA ALA A 7 10.01 -14.94 -22.01
C ALA A 7 9.22 -16.21 -21.64
N ASP A 8 9.02 -16.40 -20.35
CA ASP A 8 8.34 -17.56 -19.78
C ASP A 8 6.89 -17.68 -20.25
N ALA A 9 6.47 -18.93 -20.37
CA ALA A 9 5.28 -19.40 -21.03
C ALA A 9 3.95 -18.99 -20.37
N ALA A 10 2.94 -18.92 -21.24
CA ALA A 10 1.52 -18.84 -20.98
C ALA A 10 1.03 -19.77 -19.84
N SER A 11 0.67 -19.15 -18.71
CA SER A 11 -0.37 -19.61 -17.80
C SER A 11 -1.38 -18.45 -17.73
N GLY A 12 -2.68 -18.75 -17.66
CA GLY A 12 -3.81 -17.81 -17.78
C GLY A 12 -3.88 -16.73 -16.70
N LYS A 13 -2.82 -15.93 -16.55
CA LYS A 13 -2.80 -14.71 -15.74
C LYS A 13 -3.85 -13.78 -16.33
N GLN A 14 -4.88 -13.47 -15.54
CA GLN A 14 -5.70 -12.29 -15.79
C GLN A 14 -4.76 -11.15 -16.16
N ARG A 15 -4.94 -10.60 -17.35
CA ARG A 15 -4.14 -9.45 -17.77
C ARG A 15 -4.48 -8.31 -16.82
N THR A 16 -3.48 -7.84 -16.08
CA THR A 16 -3.53 -6.60 -15.32
C THR A 16 -4.09 -5.49 -16.23
N PRO A 17 -5.09 -4.71 -15.78
CA PRO A 17 -5.65 -3.63 -16.60
C PRO A 17 -4.57 -2.67 -17.07
N GLN A 18 -4.73 -2.12 -18.28
CA GLN A 18 -3.73 -1.25 -18.90
C GLN A 18 -3.37 -0.04 -18.01
N ARG A 19 -4.36 0.55 -17.35
CA ARG A 19 -4.14 1.70 -16.45
C ARG A 19 -3.27 1.31 -15.25
N VAL A 20 -3.51 0.14 -14.67
CA VAL A 20 -2.69 -0.40 -13.58
C VAL A 20 -1.28 -0.69 -14.06
N GLN A 21 -1.13 -1.25 -15.26
CA GLN A 21 0.19 -1.51 -15.85
C GLN A 21 1.00 -0.21 -16.01
N GLN A 22 0.39 0.89 -16.48
CA GLN A 22 1.04 2.20 -16.58
C GLN A 22 1.53 2.70 -15.22
N VAL A 23 0.74 2.52 -14.16
CA VAL A 23 1.15 2.88 -12.80
C VAL A 23 2.33 2.02 -12.33
N LEU A 24 2.28 0.70 -12.57
CA LEU A 24 3.38 -0.20 -12.20
C LEU A 24 4.68 0.12 -12.95
N GLU A 25 4.59 0.49 -14.23
CA GLU A 25 5.73 0.96 -15.02
C GLU A 25 6.30 2.28 -14.48
N TYR A 26 5.44 3.22 -14.10
CA TYR A 26 5.87 4.47 -13.44
C TYR A 26 6.66 4.17 -12.16
N LEU A 27 6.16 3.27 -11.32
CA LEU A 27 6.78 2.92 -10.03
C LEU A 27 8.14 2.20 -10.16
N GLN A 28 8.45 1.62 -11.32
CA GLN A 28 9.79 1.06 -11.57
C GLN A 28 10.87 2.15 -11.63
N SER A 29 10.51 3.35 -12.11
CA SER A 29 11.41 4.52 -12.18
C SER A 29 11.21 5.49 -11.02
N HIS A 30 10.09 5.39 -10.30
CA HIS A 30 9.73 6.23 -9.16
C HIS A 30 9.33 5.34 -7.98
N PRO A 31 10.29 4.62 -7.36
CA PRO A 31 9.98 3.76 -6.24
C PRO A 31 9.43 4.56 -5.06
N MET A 32 8.58 3.91 -4.26
CA MET A 32 8.09 4.49 -3.02
C MET A 32 9.25 4.81 -2.08
N THR A 33 9.25 6.01 -1.51
CA THR A 33 10.25 6.47 -0.55
C THR A 33 9.63 6.66 0.84
N ILE A 34 10.46 6.69 1.89
CA ILE A 34 9.98 7.17 3.19
C ILE A 34 9.81 8.68 3.11
N THR A 35 8.59 9.14 3.35
CA THR A 35 8.21 10.55 3.31
C THR A 35 7.47 10.98 4.57
N SER A 36 7.28 12.29 4.71
CA SER A 36 6.28 12.88 5.60
C SER A 36 5.40 13.80 4.75
N LEU A 37 4.48 13.20 3.99
CA LEU A 37 3.59 13.95 3.09
C LEU A 37 2.37 14.44 3.86
N PRO A 38 2.10 15.75 3.93
CA PRO A 38 0.90 16.24 4.60
C PRO A 38 -0.34 15.78 3.82
N MET A 39 -1.36 15.32 4.55
CA MET A 39 -2.70 15.14 4.02
C MET A 39 -3.53 16.40 4.24
N GLN A 40 -4.42 16.70 3.29
CA GLN A 40 -5.36 17.82 3.38
C GLN A 40 -6.67 17.42 4.08
N TYR A 41 -7.00 16.13 4.10
CA TYR A 41 -8.28 15.61 4.58
C TYR A 41 -9.46 16.26 3.83
N ASP A 42 -9.32 16.33 2.51
CA ASP A 42 -10.27 16.97 1.60
C ASP A 42 -10.81 15.94 0.59
N ALA A 43 -12.11 16.02 0.30
CA ALA A 43 -12.77 15.23 -0.75
C ALA A 43 -12.19 15.55 -2.13
N ASP A 44 -11.86 16.84 -2.36
CA ASP A 44 -11.44 17.41 -3.64
C ASP A 44 -9.96 17.82 -3.60
N SER A 45 -9.11 16.97 -2.99
CA SER A 45 -7.68 17.24 -2.85
C SER A 45 -7.04 17.68 -4.17
N THR A 46 -6.27 18.77 -4.07
CA THR A 46 -5.63 19.43 -5.22
C THR A 46 -4.15 19.05 -5.35
N VAL A 47 -3.69 18.06 -4.56
CA VAL A 47 -2.31 17.57 -4.60
C VAL A 47 -2.00 17.08 -6.02
N PRO A 48 -0.96 17.63 -6.69
CA PRO A 48 -0.57 17.19 -8.01
C PRO A 48 -0.18 15.71 -8.01
N LEU A 49 -0.72 14.95 -8.97
CA LEU A 49 -0.43 13.54 -9.15
C LEU A 49 0.18 13.25 -10.52
N PRO A 50 0.99 12.17 -10.65
CA PRO A 50 1.44 11.70 -11.96
C PRO A 50 0.26 11.40 -12.89
N ASP A 51 0.41 11.69 -14.18
CA ASP A 51 -0.63 11.46 -15.20
C ASP A 51 -1.13 10.02 -15.27
N CYS A 52 -0.27 9.05 -14.90
CA CYS A 52 -0.63 7.63 -14.89
C CYS A 52 -1.65 7.26 -13.80
N ILE A 53 -1.70 8.01 -12.69
CA ILE A 53 -2.59 7.74 -11.55
C ILE A 53 -3.70 8.79 -11.42
N ALA A 54 -3.50 9.99 -11.96
CA ALA A 54 -4.50 11.06 -11.93
C ALA A 54 -5.86 10.56 -12.45
N GLY A 55 -6.90 10.76 -11.64
CA GLY A 55 -8.27 10.37 -11.96
C GLY A 55 -8.55 8.86 -11.96
N LEU A 56 -7.62 8.01 -11.53
CA LEU A 56 -7.84 6.56 -11.43
C LEU A 56 -9.11 6.26 -10.61
N GLN A 57 -10.04 5.53 -11.22
CA GLN A 57 -11.26 5.05 -10.60
C GLN A 57 -11.16 3.56 -10.24
N PRO A 58 -11.95 3.07 -9.26
CA PRO A 58 -12.05 1.64 -8.97
C PRO A 58 -12.39 0.78 -10.19
N ALA A 59 -13.17 1.28 -11.15
CA ALA A 59 -13.49 0.52 -12.36
C ALA A 59 -12.25 0.25 -13.24
N ASP A 60 -11.24 1.12 -13.20
CA ASP A 60 -10.03 1.01 -14.03
C ASP A 60 -9.09 -0.12 -13.58
N VAL A 61 -9.27 -0.62 -12.35
CA VAL A 61 -8.46 -1.71 -11.79
C VAL A 61 -9.12 -3.07 -11.92
N LEU A 62 -10.33 -3.13 -12.49
CA LEU A 62 -11.03 -4.40 -12.73
C LEU A 62 -10.55 -5.08 -14.02
N PRO A 63 -10.26 -6.40 -14.01
CA PRO A 63 -9.98 -7.16 -15.22
C PRO A 63 -11.14 -7.10 -16.23
N THR A 64 -10.82 -6.92 -17.52
CA THR A 64 -11.79 -6.73 -18.63
C THR A 64 -12.70 -7.94 -18.91
N SER A 65 -12.35 -9.13 -18.44
CA SER A 65 -13.04 -10.38 -18.74
C SER A 65 -14.13 -10.78 -17.74
N SER A 66 -14.48 -9.94 -16.75
CA SER A 66 -15.53 -10.28 -15.77
C SER A 66 -16.92 -9.94 -16.30
N SER A 67 -17.55 -10.89 -17.02
CA SER A 67 -18.94 -10.78 -17.47
C SER A 67 -19.97 -11.15 -16.38
N SER A 68 -19.56 -11.26 -15.12
CA SER A 68 -20.47 -11.50 -13.99
C SER A 68 -20.95 -10.17 -13.41
N SER A 69 -22.22 -10.13 -12.96
CA SER A 69 -22.75 -9.06 -12.12
C SER A 69 -21.74 -8.68 -11.03
N SER A 70 -21.39 -7.40 -10.95
CA SER A 70 -20.46 -6.86 -9.97
C SER A 70 -20.91 -7.24 -8.56
N SER A 71 -20.11 -8.04 -7.84
CA SER A 71 -20.39 -8.32 -6.43
C SER A 71 -19.89 -7.15 -5.59
N THR A 72 -20.60 -6.80 -4.52
CA THR A 72 -20.19 -5.77 -3.56
C THR A 72 -18.74 -5.97 -3.09
N GLY A 73 -18.31 -7.22 -2.89
CA GLY A 73 -16.93 -7.52 -2.51
C GLY A 73 -15.92 -7.14 -3.58
N ARG A 74 -16.21 -7.40 -4.86
CA ARG A 74 -15.36 -7.03 -5.98
C ARG A 74 -15.21 -5.50 -6.10
N GLU A 75 -16.29 -4.76 -5.92
CA GLU A 75 -16.27 -3.29 -5.94
C GLU A 75 -15.44 -2.70 -4.80
N HIS A 76 -15.60 -3.25 -3.58
CA HIS A 76 -14.84 -2.78 -2.42
C HIS A 76 -13.35 -3.11 -2.57
N MET A 77 -13.02 -4.30 -3.08
CA MET A 77 -11.63 -4.66 -3.35
C MET A 77 -11.00 -3.80 -4.45
N ALA A 78 -11.77 -3.43 -5.47
CA ALA A 78 -11.32 -2.49 -6.49
C ALA A 78 -10.98 -1.11 -5.91
N ARG A 79 -11.76 -0.62 -4.93
CA ARG A 79 -11.43 0.61 -4.18
C ARG A 79 -10.14 0.46 -3.37
N VAL A 80 -9.93 -0.69 -2.72
CA VAL A 80 -8.68 -0.99 -1.98
C VAL A 80 -7.48 -0.97 -2.92
N ILE A 81 -7.58 -1.63 -4.09
CA ILE A 81 -6.52 -1.66 -5.09
C ILE A 81 -6.22 -0.24 -5.62
N ALA A 82 -7.24 0.53 -5.97
CA ALA A 82 -7.05 1.92 -6.40
C ALA A 82 -6.40 2.76 -5.29
N GLY A 83 -6.86 2.62 -4.04
CA GLY A 83 -6.26 3.29 -2.88
C GLY A 83 -4.78 2.93 -2.68
N LEU A 84 -4.42 1.64 -2.82
CA LEU A 84 -3.03 1.19 -2.74
C LEU A 84 -2.15 1.81 -3.82
N LEU A 85 -2.65 1.93 -5.06
CA LEU A 85 -1.93 2.56 -6.16
C LEU A 85 -1.77 4.07 -5.94
N TYR A 86 -2.78 4.75 -5.41
CA TYR A 86 -2.66 6.15 -5.00
C TYR A 86 -1.59 6.34 -3.92
N VAL A 87 -1.55 5.50 -2.88
CA VAL A 87 -0.48 5.54 -1.85
C VAL A 87 0.90 5.41 -2.50
N ALA A 88 1.06 4.46 -3.42
CA ALA A 88 2.34 4.23 -4.08
C ALA A 88 2.81 5.44 -4.92
N CYS A 89 1.89 6.26 -5.39
CA CYS A 89 2.16 7.48 -6.17
C CYS A 89 2.05 8.79 -5.35
N GLY A 90 1.97 8.70 -4.01
CA GLY A 90 1.90 9.88 -3.13
C GLY A 90 0.53 10.56 -3.02
N GLY A 91 -0.53 9.97 -3.58
CA GLY A 91 -1.91 10.49 -3.52
C GLY A 91 -2.64 10.11 -2.24
N LEU A 92 -2.17 10.59 -1.09
CA LEU A 92 -2.67 10.15 0.21
C LEU A 92 -4.14 10.49 0.45
N ASP A 93 -4.61 11.70 0.10
CA ASP A 93 -6.02 12.08 0.26
C ASP A 93 -6.95 11.23 -0.63
N ALA A 94 -6.59 11.04 -1.91
CA ALA A 94 -7.36 10.20 -2.82
C ALA A 94 -7.44 8.74 -2.33
N ALA A 95 -6.32 8.20 -1.84
CA ALA A 95 -6.30 6.88 -1.21
C ALA A 95 -7.20 6.82 0.03
N HIS A 96 -7.12 7.83 0.88
CA HIS A 96 -7.86 7.92 2.14
C HIS A 96 -9.37 7.94 1.88
N ASN A 97 -9.82 8.79 0.96
CA ASN A 97 -11.23 8.90 0.57
C ASN A 97 -11.77 7.58 0.02
N LEU A 98 -10.95 6.80 -0.68
CA LEU A 98 -11.34 5.49 -1.21
C LEU A 98 -11.50 4.42 -0.14
N VAL A 99 -10.63 4.37 0.88
CA VAL A 99 -10.58 3.25 1.84
C VAL A 99 -11.27 3.53 3.17
N THR A 100 -11.33 4.79 3.62
CA THR A 100 -11.93 5.17 4.91
C THR A 100 -13.37 4.68 5.06
N PRO A 101 -14.27 4.81 4.06
CA PRO A 101 -15.64 4.33 4.20
C PRO A 101 -15.74 2.81 4.38
N LEU A 102 -14.72 2.05 3.96
CA LEU A 102 -14.73 0.58 4.04
C LEU A 102 -14.25 0.06 5.40
N CYS A 103 -13.54 0.87 6.19
CA CYS A 103 -12.90 0.45 7.44
C CYS A 103 -13.16 1.38 8.64
N TRP A 104 -13.79 2.53 8.43
CA TRP A 104 -14.19 3.46 9.49
C TRP A 104 -15.71 3.42 9.71
N GLY A 105 -16.11 3.44 10.99
CA GLY A 105 -17.51 3.26 11.39
C GLY A 105 -18.35 4.53 11.40
N SER A 106 -17.81 5.67 10.98
CA SER A 106 -18.49 6.97 11.07
C SER A 106 -18.36 7.78 9.78
N TRP A 107 -19.31 8.70 9.58
CA TRP A 107 -19.26 9.63 8.46
C TRP A 107 -18.08 10.59 8.61
N THR A 108 -17.47 10.96 7.48
CA THR A 108 -16.40 11.97 7.41
C THR A 108 -16.71 12.98 6.30
N PRO A 109 -16.26 14.24 6.42
CA PRO A 109 -16.48 15.26 5.39
C PRO A 109 -15.75 14.95 4.07
N TYR A 110 -14.64 14.23 4.11
CA TYR A 110 -13.81 13.92 2.95
C TYR A 110 -14.15 12.57 2.28
N ALA A 111 -14.51 11.54 3.05
CA ALA A 111 -14.80 10.21 2.50
C ALA A 111 -16.28 9.84 2.49
N GLY A 112 -17.13 10.63 3.17
CA GLY A 112 -18.57 10.43 3.21
C GLY A 112 -19.04 9.33 4.16
N LYS A 113 -20.14 8.66 3.79
CA LYS A 113 -20.85 7.70 4.64
C LYS A 113 -20.09 6.37 4.76
N PRO A 114 -20.01 5.76 5.96
CA PRO A 114 -19.39 4.46 6.13
C PRO A 114 -20.18 3.34 5.44
N VAL A 115 -19.47 2.31 5.04
CA VAL A 115 -19.98 1.07 4.45
C VAL A 115 -19.94 -0.02 5.51
N ALA A 116 -21.09 -0.30 6.11
CA ALA A 116 -21.20 -1.32 7.14
C ALA A 116 -20.80 -2.70 6.61
N SER A 117 -20.00 -3.44 7.40
CA SER A 117 -19.64 -4.83 7.12
C SER A 117 -19.02 -5.07 5.74
N SER A 118 -18.20 -4.13 5.26
CA SER A 118 -17.44 -4.31 4.03
C SER A 118 -16.62 -5.62 4.08
N PRO A 119 -16.74 -6.52 3.08
CA PRO A 119 -15.91 -7.72 3.03
C PRO A 119 -14.42 -7.42 2.78
N ALA A 120 -14.07 -6.19 2.39
CA ALA A 120 -12.69 -5.73 2.20
C ALA A 120 -12.19 -4.83 3.35
N ALA A 121 -12.86 -4.86 4.51
CA ALA A 121 -12.54 -3.97 5.63
C ALA A 121 -11.11 -4.16 6.16
N ALA A 122 -10.61 -5.39 6.19
CA ALA A 122 -9.25 -5.68 6.67
C ALA A 122 -8.19 -5.12 5.71
N GLU A 123 -8.36 -5.32 4.41
CA GLU A 123 -7.46 -4.80 3.39
C GLU A 123 -7.54 -3.28 3.28
N ALA A 124 -8.74 -2.70 3.41
CA ALA A 124 -8.93 -1.26 3.49
C ALA A 124 -8.21 -0.66 4.71
N ALA A 125 -8.33 -1.26 5.89
CA ALA A 125 -7.59 -0.84 7.08
C ALA A 125 -6.08 -0.99 6.90
N PHE A 126 -5.62 -2.02 6.19
CA PHE A 126 -4.20 -2.20 5.89
C PHE A 126 -3.70 -1.06 4.98
N VAL A 127 -4.41 -0.74 3.90
CA VAL A 127 -4.07 0.40 3.03
C VAL A 127 -4.14 1.72 3.81
N HIS A 128 -5.10 1.87 4.71
CA HIS A 128 -5.21 3.02 5.61
C HIS A 128 -3.95 3.18 6.48
N ALA A 129 -3.38 2.07 6.97
CA ALA A 129 -2.11 2.10 7.68
C ALA A 129 -0.93 2.54 6.79
N LEU A 130 -0.93 2.16 5.51
CA LEU A 130 0.08 2.60 4.54
C LEU A 130 -0.01 4.09 4.25
N ILE A 131 -1.23 4.64 4.13
CA ILE A 131 -1.49 6.08 3.96
C ILE A 131 -0.81 6.86 5.08
N HIS A 132 -1.14 6.54 6.34
CA HIS A 132 -0.58 7.28 7.47
C HIS A 132 0.92 7.01 7.67
N ARG A 133 1.45 5.86 7.23
CA ARG A 133 2.90 5.65 7.25
C ARG A 133 3.62 6.58 6.27
N GLN A 134 3.01 6.93 5.14
CA GLN A 134 3.51 7.93 4.19
C GLN A 134 3.29 9.37 4.66
N GLU A 135 2.24 9.61 5.45
CA GLU A 135 2.04 10.88 6.17
C GLU A 135 3.17 11.11 7.20
N GLY A 136 3.69 10.03 7.79
CA GLY A 136 4.96 10.02 8.50
C GLY A 136 4.94 10.88 9.76
N GLN A 137 5.79 11.91 9.81
CA GLN A 137 5.87 12.82 10.96
C GLN A 137 4.81 13.92 10.94
N CYS A 138 4.08 14.11 9.84
CA CYS A 138 3.02 15.12 9.77
C CYS A 138 1.96 14.82 10.84
N ILE A 139 1.49 15.88 11.49
CA ILE A 139 0.40 15.79 12.46
C ILE A 139 -0.91 15.89 11.69
N GLY A 140 -1.70 14.83 11.75
CA GLY A 140 -3.00 14.72 11.14
C GLY A 140 -4.09 14.49 12.19
N GLU A 141 -5.12 13.73 11.81
CA GLU A 141 -6.19 13.35 12.71
C GLU A 141 -5.63 12.43 13.82
N PHE A 142 -5.70 12.84 15.08
CA PHE A 142 -5.33 12.02 16.25
C PHE A 142 -3.84 11.72 16.48
N GLY A 143 -2.92 12.46 15.84
CA GLY A 143 -1.49 12.39 16.14
C GLY A 143 -0.61 12.48 14.90
N SER A 144 0.61 11.95 15.00
CA SER A 144 1.47 11.77 13.82
C SER A 144 0.94 10.67 12.89
N GLY A 145 1.28 10.75 11.61
CA GLY A 145 1.06 9.65 10.67
C GLY A 145 1.60 8.31 11.18
N PHE A 146 2.80 8.26 11.78
CA PHE A 146 3.33 7.00 12.33
C PHE A 146 2.49 6.43 13.49
N SER A 147 1.93 7.25 14.37
CA SER A 147 1.01 6.79 15.42
C SER A 147 -0.30 6.25 14.84
N ASN A 148 -0.85 6.92 13.81
CA ASN A 148 -2.06 6.50 13.13
C ASN A 148 -1.86 5.21 12.33
N ALA A 149 -0.72 5.06 11.65
CA ALA A 149 -0.36 3.83 10.96
C ALA A 149 -0.41 2.62 11.91
N ASN A 150 0.12 2.75 13.14
CA ASN A 150 0.04 1.70 14.15
C ASN A 150 -1.39 1.38 14.58
N TYR A 151 -2.26 2.38 14.70
CA TYR A 151 -3.67 2.14 14.97
C TYR A 151 -4.31 1.30 13.87
N TRP A 152 -4.13 1.69 12.61
CA TRP A 152 -4.74 1.02 11.47
C TRP A 152 -4.16 -0.37 11.20
N TYR A 153 -2.87 -0.60 11.43
CA TYR A 153 -2.32 -1.96 11.40
C TYR A 153 -2.94 -2.88 12.45
N ARG A 154 -3.30 -2.36 13.63
CA ARG A 154 -4.04 -3.14 14.63
C ARG A 154 -5.47 -3.40 14.18
N ALA A 155 -6.13 -2.42 13.58
CA ALA A 155 -7.49 -2.57 13.03
C ALA A 155 -7.55 -3.59 11.89
N ALA A 156 -6.52 -3.64 11.03
CA ALA A 156 -6.39 -4.62 9.96
C ALA A 156 -6.17 -6.06 10.46
N GLY A 157 -5.59 -6.22 11.67
CA GLY A 157 -5.30 -7.54 12.24
C GLY A 157 -4.13 -8.25 11.56
N GLN A 158 -4.09 -9.58 11.67
CA GLN A 158 -3.07 -10.39 10.99
C GLN A 158 -3.44 -10.54 9.51
N HIS A 159 -2.51 -10.19 8.62
CA HIS A 159 -2.72 -10.26 7.18
C HIS A 159 -1.98 -11.46 6.55
N PRO A 160 -2.57 -12.15 5.54
CA PRO A 160 -1.93 -13.29 4.88
C PRO A 160 -0.54 -13.00 4.28
N ILE A 161 -0.26 -11.75 3.88
CA ILE A 161 1.03 -11.38 3.30
C ILE A 161 2.18 -11.36 4.32
N ASN A 162 1.90 -11.35 5.62
CA ASN A 162 2.91 -11.15 6.68
C ASN A 162 4.06 -12.16 6.60
N ALA A 163 3.77 -13.43 6.31
CA ALA A 163 4.79 -14.47 6.18
C ALA A 163 5.69 -14.24 4.95
N ALA A 164 5.10 -13.89 3.81
CA ALA A 164 5.83 -13.58 2.59
C ALA A 164 6.66 -12.30 2.75
N LEU A 165 6.11 -11.27 3.39
CA LEU A 165 6.78 -10.00 3.62
C LEU A 165 7.99 -10.15 4.55
N LEU A 166 7.88 -10.93 5.63
CA LEU A 166 9.03 -11.22 6.50
C LEU A 166 10.14 -11.96 5.73
N LYS A 167 9.79 -12.87 4.83
CA LYS A 167 10.75 -13.56 3.97
C LYS A 167 11.48 -12.59 3.03
N GLU A 168 10.76 -11.67 2.40
CA GLU A 168 11.38 -10.65 1.54
C GLU A 168 12.25 -9.67 2.34
N ALA A 169 11.79 -9.23 3.51
CA ALA A 169 12.58 -8.37 4.40
C ALA A 169 13.90 -9.04 4.82
N ARG A 170 13.90 -10.34 5.13
CA ARG A 170 15.14 -11.10 5.41
C ARG A 170 16.10 -11.12 4.23
N LYS A 171 15.60 -11.29 3.01
CA LYS A 171 16.45 -11.25 1.81
C LYS A 171 17.05 -9.86 1.59
N LEU A 172 16.24 -8.82 1.76
CA LEU A 172 16.67 -7.43 1.59
C LEU A 172 17.68 -6.98 2.66
N ALA A 173 17.59 -7.53 3.86
CA ALA A 173 18.52 -7.24 4.94
C ALA A 173 19.88 -7.95 4.78
N ALA A 174 19.95 -9.04 4.01
CA ALA A 174 21.14 -9.90 3.95
C ALA A 174 22.41 -9.11 3.60
N GLY A 175 23.42 -9.20 4.45
CA GLY A 175 24.70 -8.49 4.29
C GLY A 175 24.69 -7.06 4.81
N ASN A 176 23.60 -6.59 5.42
CA ASN A 176 23.50 -5.33 6.16
C ASN A 176 23.18 -5.63 7.63
N ALA A 177 24.19 -5.53 8.49
CA ALA A 177 24.07 -5.89 9.92
C ALA A 177 22.99 -5.07 10.66
N ALA A 178 22.80 -3.79 10.32
CA ALA A 178 21.78 -2.96 10.93
C ALA A 178 20.37 -3.43 10.52
N ALA A 179 20.15 -3.66 9.23
CA ALA A 179 18.89 -4.17 8.72
C ALA A 179 18.58 -5.59 9.27
N GLU A 180 19.57 -6.47 9.34
CA GLU A 180 19.44 -7.82 9.92
C GLU A 180 19.01 -7.76 11.38
N ALA A 181 19.63 -6.88 12.17
CA ALA A 181 19.25 -6.65 13.56
C ALA A 181 17.81 -6.14 13.69
N HIS A 182 17.33 -5.31 12.77
CA HIS A 182 15.92 -4.89 12.74
C HIS A 182 14.99 -6.04 12.38
N VAL A 183 15.27 -6.80 11.32
CA VAL A 183 14.44 -7.94 10.90
C VAL A 183 14.38 -9.01 11.98
N ALA A 184 15.47 -9.27 12.71
CA ALA A 184 15.50 -10.22 13.83
C ALA A 184 14.47 -9.87 14.92
N LYS A 185 14.20 -8.58 15.15
CA LYS A 185 13.19 -8.14 16.13
C LYS A 185 11.79 -8.65 15.77
N HIS A 186 11.48 -8.97 14.51
CA HIS A 186 10.15 -9.47 14.13
C HIS A 186 9.88 -10.91 14.65
N GLY A 187 10.92 -11.70 14.91
CA GLY A 187 10.76 -13.10 15.34
C GLY A 187 10.26 -13.99 14.21
N SER A 188 9.18 -14.75 14.45
CA SER A 188 8.61 -15.71 13.49
C SER A 188 7.55 -15.12 12.55
N SER A 189 7.04 -13.91 12.83
CA SER A 189 5.97 -13.26 12.06
C SER A 189 6.26 -11.78 11.84
N TRP A 190 5.81 -11.21 10.72
CA TRP A 190 5.91 -9.77 10.50
C TRP A 190 5.10 -9.00 11.55
N VAL A 191 5.73 -8.04 12.23
CA VAL A 191 5.09 -7.15 13.20
C VAL A 191 5.13 -5.72 12.63
N PRO A 192 4.02 -5.19 12.08
CA PRO A 192 4.02 -3.90 11.40
C PRO A 192 4.54 -2.75 12.26
N SER A 193 4.23 -2.73 13.56
CA SER A 193 4.67 -1.66 14.45
C SER A 193 6.18 -1.55 14.61
N LYS A 194 6.91 -2.67 14.50
CA LYS A 194 8.39 -2.67 14.51
C LYS A 194 8.93 -2.02 13.25
N PHE A 195 8.28 -2.24 12.11
CA PHE A 195 8.67 -1.61 10.86
C PHE A 195 8.29 -0.13 10.81
N VAL A 196 7.09 0.25 11.30
CA VAL A 196 6.70 1.66 11.44
C VAL A 196 7.69 2.43 12.32
N GLY A 197 8.14 1.84 13.43
CA GLY A 197 9.17 2.44 14.28
C GLY A 197 10.50 2.66 13.55
N LEU A 198 10.92 1.71 12.71
CA LEU A 198 12.11 1.87 11.87
C LEU A 198 11.91 2.96 10.80
N CYS A 199 10.75 3.05 10.15
CA CYS A 199 10.45 4.13 9.21
C CYS A 199 10.53 5.51 9.88
N CYS A 200 10.01 5.62 11.10
CA CYS A 200 10.11 6.84 11.90
C CYS A 200 11.57 7.21 12.21
N GLU A 201 12.36 6.25 12.66
CA GLU A 201 13.79 6.46 12.94
C GLU A 201 14.56 6.92 11.68
N VAL A 202 14.30 6.28 10.54
CA VAL A 202 14.95 6.60 9.27
C VAL A 202 14.54 7.99 8.76
N ALA A 203 13.27 8.37 8.91
CA ALA A 203 12.79 9.71 8.53
C ALA A 203 13.55 10.82 9.29
N GLU A 204 13.92 10.57 10.55
CA GLU A 204 14.66 11.52 11.39
C GLU A 204 16.16 11.52 11.13
N ARG A 205 16.77 10.33 11.14
CA ARG A 205 18.23 10.16 11.18
C ARG A 205 18.88 10.11 9.80
N ARG A 206 18.09 9.84 8.76
CA ARG A 206 18.52 9.77 7.36
C ARG A 206 19.70 8.80 7.12
N ASP A 207 19.75 7.66 7.82
CA ASP A 207 20.69 6.58 7.50
C ASP A 207 20.40 6.04 6.07
N PRO A 208 21.31 6.23 5.10
CA PRO A 208 21.02 5.86 3.72
C PRO A 208 20.86 4.35 3.48
N GLN A 209 21.53 3.52 4.29
CA GLN A 209 21.45 2.07 4.13
C GLN A 209 20.13 1.53 4.68
N LEU A 210 19.71 2.03 5.85
CA LEU A 210 18.40 1.68 6.41
C LEU A 210 17.25 2.28 5.60
N LEU A 211 17.43 3.47 5.02
CA LEU A 211 16.47 4.05 4.07
C LEU A 211 16.25 3.13 2.88
N LYS A 212 17.32 2.74 2.19
CA LYS A 212 17.23 1.82 1.05
C LYS A 212 16.58 0.49 1.42
N PHE A 213 16.89 -0.04 2.61
CA PHE A 213 16.25 -1.24 3.13
C PHE A 213 14.74 -1.05 3.32
N CYS A 214 14.31 0.02 3.98
CA CYS A 214 12.90 0.31 4.19
C CYS A 214 12.15 0.50 2.87
N GLU A 215 12.71 1.23 1.91
CA GLU A 215 12.12 1.42 0.58
C GLU A 215 11.94 0.09 -0.15
N GLY A 216 12.94 -0.80 -0.06
CA GLY A 216 12.84 -2.17 -0.58
C GLY A 216 11.71 -2.98 0.07
N VAL A 217 11.56 -2.88 1.39
CA VAL A 217 10.48 -3.56 2.13
C VAL A 217 9.12 -2.97 1.75
N MET A 218 8.99 -1.66 1.61
CA MET A 218 7.77 -0.99 1.19
C MET A 218 7.34 -1.40 -0.21
N ALA A 219 8.28 -1.48 -1.15
CA ALA A 219 8.02 -1.98 -2.50
C ALA A 219 7.57 -3.45 -2.50
N ALA A 220 8.19 -4.30 -1.67
CA ALA A 220 7.78 -5.69 -1.51
C ALA A 220 6.38 -5.82 -0.88
N GLU A 221 6.08 -5.02 0.14
CA GLU A 221 4.77 -4.98 0.82
C GLU A 221 3.66 -4.55 -0.13
N MET A 222 3.88 -3.47 -0.90
CA MET A 222 2.95 -3.00 -1.92
C MET A 222 2.65 -4.11 -2.93
N ARG A 223 3.69 -4.72 -3.51
CA ARG A 223 3.51 -5.79 -4.51
C ARG A 223 2.75 -6.98 -3.95
N LEU A 224 3.13 -7.46 -2.76
CA LEU A 224 2.49 -8.62 -2.12
C LEU A 224 1.02 -8.33 -1.79
N LEU A 225 0.71 -7.12 -1.31
CA LEU A 225 -0.66 -6.71 -1.03
C LEU A 225 -1.48 -6.58 -2.32
N LEU A 226 -0.91 -5.97 -3.36
CA LEU A 226 -1.55 -5.84 -4.66
C LEU A 226 -1.88 -7.21 -5.26
N ASP A 227 -0.91 -8.13 -5.28
CA ASP A 227 -1.10 -9.51 -5.76
C ASP A 227 -2.19 -10.23 -4.96
N TYR A 228 -2.21 -10.08 -3.64
CA TYR A 228 -3.25 -10.64 -2.78
C TYR A 228 -4.63 -10.07 -3.10
N CYS A 229 -4.76 -8.75 -3.22
CA CYS A 229 -6.03 -8.09 -3.53
C CYS A 229 -6.58 -8.52 -4.90
N TYR A 230 -5.73 -8.67 -5.91
CA TYR A 230 -6.15 -9.19 -7.22
C TYR A 230 -6.63 -10.65 -7.16
N GLN A 231 -6.08 -11.48 -6.26
CA GLN A 231 -6.59 -12.85 -6.05
C GLN A 231 -7.98 -12.86 -5.41
N GLN A 232 -8.43 -11.75 -4.82
CA GLN A 232 -9.78 -11.61 -4.25
C GLN A 232 -10.80 -11.04 -5.26
N LEU A 233 -10.39 -10.67 -6.49
CA LEU A 233 -11.26 -10.11 -7.54
C LEU A 233 -11.92 -11.18 -8.41
#